data_AF-M1EQ78-F1
#
_entry.id   AF-M1EQ78-F1
#
_cell.length_a   1.000
_cell.length_b   1.000
_cell.length_c   1.000
_cell.angle_alpha   90.00
_cell.angle_beta   90.00
_cell.angle_gamma   90.00
#
_symmetry.space_group_name_H-M   'P 1'
#
loop_
_entity.id
_entity.type
_entity.pdbx_description
1 polymer ?
#
loop_
_entity_poly.entity_id
_entity_poly.type
_entity_poly.pdbx_seq_one_letter_code
_entity_poly.pdbx_strand_id
1 'polypeptide(L)'
;PLACYLVIGTSFILSGFVALFHIRRVMKTGGENTDKLEKLMVRIGVFSVLYTVPATCVIACYFYERLNMEYWKILATQHKCRMNNQTKTLDCLMAASIPAVEIFMVKIFMLLVVGITSGMWI
;
A
#
# COMPACT_ATOMS: atom_id res chain seq x y z
N PRO A 1 -3.94 -4.83 21.14
CA PRO A 1 -3.80 -6.19 20.57
C PRO A 1 -3.75 -6.23 19.03
N LEU A 2 -4.78 -5.73 18.31
CA LEU A 2 -4.83 -5.76 16.84
C LEU A 2 -3.71 -4.97 16.14
N ALA A 3 -3.27 -3.85 16.73
CA ALA A 3 -2.14 -3.08 16.23
C ALA A 3 -0.82 -3.85 16.34
N CYS A 4 -0.55 -4.52 17.47
CA CYS A 4 0.65 -5.35 17.61
C CYS A 4 0.67 -6.51 16.60
N TYR A 5 -0.46 -7.20 16.40
CA TYR A 5 -0.55 -8.26 15.38
C TYR A 5 -0.31 -7.72 13.97
N LEU A 6 -0.77 -6.52 13.66
CA LEU A 6 -0.49 -5.88 12.38
C LEU A 6 0.98 -5.49 12.22
N VAL A 7 1.61 -4.91 13.24
CA VAL A 7 3.05 -4.57 13.19
C VAL A 7 3.90 -5.83 13.01
N ILE A 8 3.58 -6.90 13.74
CA ILE A 8 4.26 -8.18 13.58
C ILE A 8 4.02 -8.75 12.17
N GLY A 9 2.80 -8.64 11.64
CA GLY A 9 2.46 -9.05 10.28
C GLY A 9 3.19 -8.26 9.20
N THR A 10 3.33 -6.93 9.34
CA THR A 10 4.06 -6.10 8.38
C THR A 10 5.54 -6.36 8.40
N SER A 11 6.15 -6.52 9.58
CA SER A 11 7.56 -6.93 9.71
C SER A 11 7.83 -8.29 9.07
N PHE A 12 6.93 -9.26 9.23
CA PHE A 12 7.05 -10.57 8.58
C PHE A 12 6.95 -10.47 7.06
N ILE A 13 5.99 -9.70 6.53
CA ILE A 13 5.82 -9.47 5.07
C ILE A 13 7.06 -8.78 4.49
N LEU A 14 7.59 -7.75 5.16
CA LEU A 14 8.83 -7.06 4.76
C LEU A 14 10.03 -8.00 4.77
N SER A 15 10.15 -8.85 5.79
CA SER A 15 11.21 -9.85 5.88
C SER A 15 11.10 -10.90 4.77
N GLY A 16 9.87 -11.36 4.47
CA GLY A 16 9.59 -12.27 3.36
C GLY A 16 9.90 -11.66 2.00
N PHE A 17 9.61 -10.37 1.81
CA PHE A 17 10.02 -9.61 0.63
C PHE A 17 11.54 -9.59 0.48
N VAL A 18 12.28 -9.20 1.52
CA VAL A 18 13.76 -9.20 1.49
C VAL A 18 14.32 -10.59 1.18
N ALA A 19 13.74 -11.64 1.76
CA ALA A 19 14.13 -13.03 1.50
C ALA A 19 13.88 -13.45 0.04
N LEU A 20 12.71 -13.12 -0.53
CA LEU A 20 12.40 -13.40 -1.94
C LEU A 20 13.37 -12.71 -2.90
N PHE A 21 13.80 -11.49 -2.57
CA PHE A 21 14.80 -10.77 -3.34
C PHE A 21 16.17 -11.42 -3.22
N HIS A 22 16.56 -11.83 -2.02
CA HIS A 22 17.82 -12.52 -1.80
C HIS A 22 17.89 -13.85 -2.57
N ILE A 23 16.83 -14.66 -2.51
CA ILE A 23 16.74 -15.94 -3.24
C ILE A 23 16.86 -15.71 -4.76
N ARG A 24 16.13 -14.72 -5.30
CA ARG A 24 16.20 -14.38 -6.74
C ARG A 24 17.54 -13.77 -7.13
N ARG A 25 18.23 -13.06 -6.24
CA ARG A 25 19.58 -12.50 -6.47
C ARG A 25 20.64 -13.59 -6.46
N VAL A 26 20.61 -14.50 -5.48
CA VAL A 26 21.58 -15.61 -5.35
C VAL A 26 21.49 -16.57 -6.54
N MET A 27 20.28 -16.84 -7.03
CA MET A 27 20.08 -17.65 -8.23
C MET A 27 20.72 -17.01 -9.50
N LYS A 28 21.03 -15.70 -9.48
CA LYS A 28 21.61 -14.95 -10.61
C LYS A 28 23.14 -15.04 -10.68
N THR A 29 23.80 -15.34 -9.56
CA THR A 29 25.26 -15.20 -9.44
C THR A 29 26.04 -16.47 -9.82
N GLY A 30 25.37 -17.59 -10.13
CA GLY A 30 26.02 -18.90 -10.30
C GLY A 30 26.34 -19.38 -11.72
N GLY A 31 26.03 -18.62 -12.78
CA GLY A 31 26.15 -19.10 -14.17
C GLY A 31 27.21 -18.37 -15.00
N GLU A 32 28.36 -19.00 -15.25
CA GLU A 32 29.35 -18.53 -16.22
C GLU A 32 28.83 -18.76 -17.65
N ASN A 33 28.85 -17.73 -18.52
CA ASN A 33 28.39 -17.73 -19.93
C ASN A 33 26.87 -17.64 -20.19
N THR A 34 26.12 -16.88 -19.39
CA THR A 34 24.66 -16.82 -19.53
C THR A 34 24.07 -15.41 -19.71
N ASP A 35 24.62 -14.57 -20.58
CA ASP A 35 24.10 -13.21 -20.91
C ASP A 35 22.58 -13.17 -21.20
N LYS A 36 22.07 -14.19 -21.89
CA LYS A 36 20.63 -14.30 -22.19
C LYS A 36 19.80 -14.65 -20.95
N LEU A 37 20.32 -15.51 -20.08
CA LEU A 37 19.67 -15.84 -18.81
C LEU A 37 19.77 -14.66 -17.84
N GLU A 38 20.86 -13.87 -17.90
CA GLU A 38 21.04 -12.69 -17.08
C GLU A 38 19.96 -11.64 -17.37
N LYS A 39 19.69 -11.36 -18.65
CA LYS A 39 18.61 -10.45 -19.06
C LYS A 39 17.22 -10.96 -18.67
N LEU A 40 16.97 -12.26 -18.83
CA LEU A 40 15.70 -12.87 -18.43
C LEU A 40 15.48 -12.75 -16.92
N MET A 41 16.54 -12.93 -16.15
CA MET A 41 16.53 -12.93 -14.70
C MET A 41 16.37 -11.52 -14.11
N VAL A 42 17.02 -10.51 -14.72
CA VAL A 42 16.78 -9.09 -14.38
C VAL A 42 15.33 -8.73 -14.63
N ARG A 43 14.75 -9.17 -15.76
CA ARG A 43 13.35 -8.93 -16.09
C ARG A 43 12.42 -9.49 -15.01
N ILE A 44 12.58 -10.76 -14.65
CA ILE A 44 11.77 -11.42 -13.60
C ILE A 44 11.98 -10.78 -12.22
N GLY A 45 13.20 -10.31 -11.93
CA GLY A 45 13.52 -9.57 -10.71
C GLY A 45 12.75 -8.26 -10.62
N VAL A 46 12.83 -7.43 -11.67
CA VAL A 46 12.12 -6.14 -11.78
C VAL A 46 10.61 -6.33 -11.68
N PHE A 47 10.03 -7.35 -12.33
CA PHE A 47 8.61 -7.67 -12.19
C PHE A 47 8.22 -8.04 -10.76
N SER A 48 9.08 -8.78 -10.05
CA SER A 48 8.86 -9.07 -8.64
C SER A 48 8.72 -7.78 -7.83
N VAL A 49 9.70 -6.88 -7.96
CA VAL A 49 9.76 -5.62 -7.21
C VAL A 49 8.55 -4.77 -7.49
N LEU A 50 8.23 -4.60 -8.76
CA LEU A 50 7.11 -3.79 -9.22
C LEU A 50 5.76 -4.33 -8.76
N TYR A 51 5.65 -5.63 -8.44
CA TYR A 51 4.43 -6.20 -7.84
C TYR A 51 4.40 -6.13 -6.32
N THR A 52 5.55 -6.30 -5.67
CA THR A 52 5.57 -6.35 -4.20
C THR A 52 5.62 -4.96 -3.55
N VAL A 53 6.23 -3.96 -4.20
CA VAL A 53 6.21 -2.57 -3.71
C VAL A 53 4.77 -2.04 -3.60
N PRO A 54 3.90 -2.15 -4.61
CA PRO A 54 2.49 -1.77 -4.50
C PRO A 54 1.74 -2.50 -3.39
N ALA A 55 1.97 -3.81 -3.25
CA ALA A 55 1.37 -4.60 -2.19
C ALA A 55 1.80 -4.09 -0.79
N THR A 56 3.08 -3.80 -0.59
CA THR A 56 3.57 -3.23 0.68
C THR A 56 3.03 -1.82 0.95
N CYS A 57 2.92 -0.97 -0.07
CA CYS A 57 2.31 0.36 0.06
C CYS A 57 0.84 0.27 0.45
N VAL A 58 0.05 -0.61 -0.19
CA VAL A 58 -1.36 -0.80 0.15
C VAL A 58 -1.53 -1.32 1.58
N ILE A 59 -0.67 -2.24 2.02
CA ILE A 59 -0.66 -2.75 3.39
C ILE A 59 -0.32 -1.62 4.39
N ALA A 60 0.67 -0.78 4.08
CA ALA A 60 1.04 0.37 4.89
C ALA A 60 -0.09 1.40 4.98
N CYS A 61 -0.79 1.66 3.87
CA CYS A 61 -1.97 2.51 3.86
C CYS A 61 -3.09 1.94 4.75
N TYR A 62 -3.35 0.63 4.68
CA TYR A 62 -4.31 -0.04 5.57
C TYR A 62 -3.92 0.09 7.05
N PHE A 63 -2.63 0.01 7.36
CA PHE A 63 -2.13 0.18 8.71
C PHE A 63 -2.34 1.61 9.22
N TYR A 64 -2.00 2.59 8.39
CA TYR A 64 -2.21 4.01 8.69
C TYR A 64 -3.70 4.31 8.90
N GLU A 65 -4.57 3.79 8.02
CA GLU A 65 -6.02 3.93 8.16
C GLU A 65 -6.48 3.35 9.50
N ARG A 66 -6.04 2.15 9.85
CA ARG A 66 -6.49 1.47 11.07
C ARG A 66 -6.02 2.14 12.36
N LEU A 67 -4.82 2.72 12.39
CA LEU A 67 -4.33 3.49 13.55
C LEU A 67 -5.09 4.80 13.72
N ASN A 68 -5.36 5.48 12.61
CA ASN A 68 -6.03 6.78 12.62
C ASN A 68 -7.56 6.67 12.71
N MET A 69 -8.14 5.53 12.34
CA MET A 69 -9.59 5.29 12.35
C MET A 69 -10.19 5.48 13.75
N GLU A 70 -9.49 5.05 14.81
CA GLU A 70 -9.95 5.27 16.19
C GLU A 70 -9.99 6.76 16.54
N TYR A 71 -8.96 7.52 16.16
CA TYR A 71 -8.91 8.97 16.36
C TYR A 71 -10.06 9.67 15.60
N TRP A 72 -10.32 9.26 14.36
CA TRP A 72 -11.38 9.89 13.55
C TRP A 72 -12.77 9.51 14.01
N LYS A 73 -12.95 8.30 14.54
CA LYS A 73 -14.23 7.87 15.12
C LYS A 73 -14.58 8.73 16.33
N ILE A 74 -13.58 9.07 17.15
CA ILE A 74 -13.73 10.00 18.28
C ILE A 74 -14.07 11.42 17.77
N LEU A 75 -13.32 11.93 16.77
CA LEU A 75 -13.55 13.24 16.17
C LEU A 75 -14.95 13.35 15.50
N ALA A 76 -15.37 12.31 14.79
CA ALA A 76 -16.67 12.23 14.13
C ALA A 76 -17.82 12.17 15.15
N THR A 77 -17.59 11.55 16.31
CA THR A 77 -18.58 11.54 17.40
C THR A 77 -18.71 12.92 18.07
N GLN A 78 -17.62 13.70 18.09
CA GLN A 78 -17.59 15.07 18.62
C GLN A 78 -18.24 16.07 17.65
N HIS A 79 -18.01 15.95 16.35
CA HIS A 79 -18.66 16.75 15.31
C HIS A 79 -20.03 16.17 14.91
N LYS A 80 -20.98 16.16 15.83
CA LYS A 80 -22.40 16.03 15.43
C LYS A 80 -22.77 17.24 14.59
N CYS A 81 -23.36 17.02 13.42
CA CYS A 81 -23.77 18.11 12.53
C CYS A 81 -24.66 19.09 13.29
N ARG A 82 -24.17 20.30 13.48
CA ARG A 82 -24.92 21.35 14.17
C ARG A 82 -25.79 22.02 13.13
N MET A 83 -27.11 22.04 13.37
CA MET A 83 -28.01 22.84 12.55
C MET A 83 -27.59 24.30 12.63
N ASN A 84 -27.22 24.87 11.49
CA ASN A 84 -26.93 26.29 11.41
C ASN A 84 -28.25 27.06 11.39
N ASN A 85 -28.58 27.71 12.51
CA ASN A 85 -29.84 28.42 12.69
C ASN A 85 -30.02 29.60 11.72
N GLN A 86 -28.96 30.07 11.06
CA GLN A 86 -29.03 31.18 10.11
C GLN A 86 -29.40 30.74 8.68
N THR A 87 -28.97 29.57 8.24
CA THR A 87 -29.18 29.08 6.86
C THR A 87 -30.16 27.91 6.76
N LYS A 88 -30.60 27.32 7.90
CA LYS A 88 -31.35 26.05 7.94
C LYS A 88 -30.68 24.93 7.13
N THR A 89 -29.38 25.02 6.89
CA THR A 89 -28.60 23.99 6.23
C THR A 89 -27.87 23.16 7.28
N LEU A 90 -27.85 21.85 7.05
CA LEU A 90 -27.09 20.92 7.86
C LEU A 90 -25.61 21.04 7.45
N ASP A 91 -24.79 21.75 8.24
CA ASP A 91 -23.35 21.86 8.01
C ASP A 91 -22.64 20.57 8.42
N CYS A 92 -23.00 19.46 7.75
CA CYS A 92 -22.22 18.22 7.74
C CYS A 92 -21.09 18.37 6.72
N LEU A 93 -20.19 19.34 6.90
CA LEU A 93 -19.00 19.41 6.08
C LEU A 93 -18.12 18.23 6.49
N MET A 94 -18.16 17.19 5.67
CA MET A 94 -17.42 15.93 5.77
C MET A 94 -15.89 16.14 5.61
N ALA A 95 -15.40 17.35 5.90
CA ALA A 95 -13.99 17.72 5.98
C ALA A 95 -13.26 16.94 7.08
N ALA A 96 -13.91 16.37 8.08
CA ALA A 96 -13.23 15.49 9.04
C ALA A 96 -12.80 14.13 8.45
N SER A 97 -13.23 13.79 7.22
CA SER A 97 -12.92 12.53 6.53
C SER A 97 -11.75 12.62 5.55
N ILE A 98 -11.06 13.76 5.52
CA ILE A 98 -9.93 14.08 4.62
C ILE A 98 -8.99 12.89 4.40
N PRO A 99 -8.55 12.14 5.42
CA PRO A 99 -7.47 11.20 5.15
C PRO A 99 -7.93 9.87 4.51
N ALA A 100 -9.24 9.64 4.33
CA ALA A 100 -9.74 8.49 3.57
C ALA A 100 -9.49 8.66 2.06
N VAL A 101 -9.49 9.91 1.57
CA VAL A 101 -9.29 10.22 0.16
C VAL A 101 -7.85 9.98 -0.26
N GLU A 102 -6.86 10.41 0.53
CA GLU A 102 -5.45 10.23 0.22
C GLU A 102 -5.08 8.73 0.14
N ILE A 103 -5.56 7.94 1.09
CA ILE A 103 -5.35 6.49 1.14
C ILE A 103 -5.99 5.80 -0.08
N PHE A 104 -7.19 6.22 -0.45
CA PHE A 104 -7.89 5.70 -1.61
C PHE A 104 -7.14 6.02 -2.92
N MET A 105 -6.62 7.25 -3.06
CA MET A 105 -5.81 7.66 -4.21
C MET A 105 -4.52 6.86 -4.32
N VAL A 106 -3.83 6.59 -3.20
CA VAL A 106 -2.63 5.73 -3.20
C VAL A 106 -2.99 4.30 -3.59
N LYS A 107 -4.10 3.75 -3.10
CA LYS A 107 -4.58 2.41 -3.47
C LYS A 107 -4.84 2.29 -4.97
N ILE A 108 -5.53 3.27 -5.56
CA ILE A 108 -5.80 3.31 -7.00
C ILE A 108 -4.50 3.46 -7.81
N PHE A 109 -3.60 4.34 -7.40
CA PHE A 109 -2.31 4.53 -8.06
C PHE A 109 -1.47 3.24 -8.05
N MET A 110 -1.40 2.57 -6.91
CA MET A 110 -0.67 1.30 -6.75
C MET A 110 -1.27 0.18 -7.60
N LEU A 111 -2.59 0.13 -7.77
CA LEU A 111 -3.25 -0.83 -8.69
C LEU A 111 -3.00 -0.49 -10.17
N LEU A 112 -2.95 0.80 -10.51
CA LEU A 112 -2.64 1.29 -11.87
C LEU A 112 -1.23 0.92 -12.30
N VAL A 113 -0.24 1.09 -11.41
CA VAL A 113 1.16 0.72 -11.67
C VAL A 113 1.28 -0.77 -11.98
N VAL A 114 0.61 -1.62 -11.20
CA VAL A 114 0.57 -3.07 -11.46
C VAL A 114 -0.01 -3.38 -12.85
N GLY A 115 -1.13 -2.74 -13.22
CA GLY A 115 -1.75 -2.89 -14.54
C GLY A 115 -0.87 -2.45 -15.71
N ILE A 116 -0.17 -1.32 -15.58
CA ILE A 116 0.77 -0.83 -16.60
C ILE A 116 1.95 -1.81 -16.76
N THR A 117 2.48 -2.34 -15.66
CA THR A 117 3.60 -3.28 -15.72
C THR A 117 3.21 -4.62 -16.37
N SER A 118 2.00 -5.12 -16.14
CA SER A 118 1.49 -6.27 -16.91
C SER A 118 1.29 -5.97 -18.40
N GLY A 119 0.87 -4.75 -18.74
CA GLY A 119 0.66 -4.33 -20.14
C GLY A 119 1.95 -4.20 -20.94
N MET A 120 3.10 -3.93 -20.31
CA MET A 120 4.42 -3.92 -20.96
C MET A 120 5.01 -5.32 -21.20
N TRP A 121 4.33 -6.38 -20.74
CA TRP A 121 4.80 -7.76 -20.86
C TRP A 121 4.10 -8.56 -21.97
N ILE A 122 2.88 -8.14 -22.34
CA ILE A 122 2.26 -8.48 -23.62
C ILE A 122 3.06 -7.83 -24.74
#